data_AF-A0A0W0Y9Z9-F1
#
_entry.id   AF-A0A0W0Y9Z9-F1
#
_cell.length_a   1.000
_cell.length_b   1.000
_cell.length_c   1.000
_cell.angle_alpha   90.00
_cell.angle_beta   90.00
_cell.angle_gamma   90.00
#
_symmetry.space_group_name_H-M   'P 1'
#
loop_
_entity.id
_entity.type
_entity.pdbx_description
1 polymer ?
#
loop_
_entity_poly.entity_id
_entity_poly.type
_entity_poly.pdbx_seq_one_letter_code
_entity_poly.pdbx_strand_id
1 'polypeptide(L)'
;MKIINKSVSIVLCSLSMTAIASTSNPSLYDTLYRLAEKVYYIEYSLSAEQLKMAGELANQIDSVISPPSETMCGKKTEVFQEAYKWAYSSSGLNDTASDAEKFATLITNQYCPAAYFKVFKPAYTFAYASTGMDKTRSEAKKTAAKISDYEASKFYIKNSLQCYIDSYTFAYSSGGMNKTRSEAENFANNQCLV
;
A
#
# COMPACT_ATOMS: atom_id res chain seq x y z
N MET A 1 -11.75 19.85 -23.86
CA MET A 1 -11.16 18.50 -23.97
C MET A 1 -11.61 17.71 -22.76
N LYS A 2 -12.59 16.81 -22.90
CA LYS A 2 -12.99 15.93 -21.77
C LYS A 2 -11.98 14.80 -21.66
N ILE A 3 -11.53 14.52 -20.45
CA ILE A 3 -10.54 13.48 -20.14
C ILE A 3 -11.18 12.14 -20.48
N ILE A 4 -10.66 11.45 -21.50
CA ILE A 4 -11.08 10.09 -21.86
C ILE A 4 -10.79 9.20 -20.64
N ASN A 5 -11.76 8.38 -20.20
CA ASN A 5 -11.56 7.47 -19.08
C ASN A 5 -10.31 6.61 -19.32
N LYS A 6 -9.48 6.42 -18.29
CA LYS A 6 -8.21 5.70 -18.37
C LYS A 6 -8.38 4.26 -18.90
N SER A 7 -9.45 3.55 -18.55
CA SER A 7 -9.72 2.20 -19.07
C SER A 7 -10.09 2.20 -20.55
N VAL A 8 -10.91 3.15 -20.98
CA VAL A 8 -11.26 3.35 -22.39
C VAL A 8 -10.03 3.77 -23.17
N SER A 9 -9.17 4.61 -22.59
CA SER A 9 -7.89 5.02 -23.17
C SER A 9 -6.93 3.85 -23.35
N ILE A 10 -6.82 2.93 -22.37
CA ILE A 10 -5.96 1.75 -22.48
C ILE A 10 -6.45 0.83 -23.59
N VAL A 11 -7.76 0.52 -23.63
CA VAL A 11 -8.33 -0.35 -24.67
C VAL A 11 -8.23 0.29 -26.05
N LEU A 12 -8.49 1.59 -26.17
CA LEU A 12 -8.30 2.36 -27.41
C LEU A 12 -6.83 2.38 -27.85
N CYS A 13 -5.89 2.61 -26.94
CA CYS A 13 -4.46 2.60 -27.25
C CYS A 13 -4.01 1.20 -27.71
N SER A 14 -4.44 0.14 -27.03
CA SER A 14 -4.12 -1.23 -27.43
C SER A 14 -4.70 -1.57 -28.81
N LEU A 15 -6.00 -1.31 -29.03
CA LEU A 15 -6.64 -1.59 -30.32
C LEU A 15 -6.05 -0.74 -31.47
N SER A 16 -5.70 0.52 -31.21
CA SER A 16 -5.09 1.41 -32.20
C SER A 16 -3.67 0.97 -32.57
N MET A 17 -2.85 0.59 -31.57
CA MET A 17 -1.51 0.05 -31.83
C MET A 17 -1.56 -1.27 -32.60
N THR A 18 -2.48 -2.17 -32.26
CA THR A 18 -2.66 -3.44 -32.99
C THR A 18 -3.21 -3.21 -34.40
N ALA A 19 -4.09 -2.22 -34.61
CA ALA A 19 -4.59 -1.86 -35.93
C ALA A 19 -3.46 -1.34 -36.83
N ILE A 20 -2.62 -0.42 -36.33
CA ILE A 20 -1.47 0.12 -37.09
C ILE A 20 -0.49 -0.99 -37.48
N ALA A 21 -0.25 -1.96 -36.58
CA ALA A 21 0.59 -3.13 -36.84
C ALA A 21 -0.04 -4.14 -37.84
N SER A 22 -1.36 -4.06 -38.08
CA SER A 22 -2.12 -5.00 -38.93
C SER A 22 -2.43 -4.44 -40.32
N THR A 23 -1.80 -3.34 -40.73
CA THR A 23 -2.04 -2.65 -42.02
C THR A 23 -1.79 -3.52 -43.26
N SER A 24 -1.02 -4.60 -43.13
CA SER A 24 -0.81 -5.61 -44.17
C SER A 24 -1.96 -6.61 -44.33
N ASN A 25 -2.97 -6.60 -43.43
CA ASN A 25 -4.19 -7.40 -43.51
C ASN A 25 -5.43 -6.50 -43.39
N PRO A 26 -6.04 -6.10 -44.53
CA PRO A 26 -7.14 -5.13 -44.56
C PRO A 26 -8.37 -5.52 -43.76
N SER A 27 -8.69 -6.81 -43.69
CA SER A 27 -9.85 -7.34 -42.92
C SER A 27 -9.63 -7.24 -41.42
N LEU A 28 -8.40 -7.54 -40.97
CA LEU A 28 -8.02 -7.43 -39.56
C LEU A 28 -7.95 -5.96 -39.12
N TYR A 29 -7.42 -5.09 -39.98
CA TYR A 29 -7.42 -3.64 -39.76
C TYR A 29 -8.84 -3.07 -39.58
N ASP A 30 -9.76 -3.36 -40.51
CA ASP A 30 -11.15 -2.87 -40.42
C ASP A 30 -11.87 -3.39 -39.17
N THR A 31 -11.62 -4.66 -38.80
CA THR A 31 -12.19 -5.25 -37.59
C THR A 31 -11.69 -4.56 -36.32
N LEU A 32 -10.38 -4.32 -36.21
CA LEU A 32 -9.78 -3.66 -35.04
C LEU A 32 -10.21 -2.19 -34.95
N TYR A 33 -10.34 -1.50 -36.10
CA TYR A 33 -10.81 -0.13 -36.16
C TYR A 33 -12.27 0.00 -35.69
N ARG A 34 -13.18 -0.86 -36.17
CA ARG A 34 -14.58 -0.89 -35.73
C ARG A 34 -14.74 -1.25 -34.26
N LEU A 35 -13.85 -2.10 -33.72
CA LEU A 35 -13.84 -2.42 -32.29
C LEU A 35 -13.40 -1.20 -31.46
N ALA A 36 -12.40 -0.46 -31.90
CA ALA A 36 -11.98 0.79 -31.25
C ALA A 36 -13.11 1.84 -31.27
N GLU A 37 -13.81 1.96 -32.39
CA GLU A 37 -14.98 2.84 -32.52
C GLU A 37 -16.12 2.44 -31.55
N LYS A 38 -16.45 1.15 -31.44
CA LYS A 38 -17.46 0.67 -30.48
C LYS A 38 -17.06 0.95 -29.03
N VAL A 39 -15.79 0.78 -28.69
CA VAL A 39 -15.25 1.09 -27.35
C VAL A 39 -15.37 2.59 -27.05
N TYR A 40 -15.15 3.44 -28.04
CA TYR A 40 -15.37 4.89 -27.93
C TYR A 40 -16.84 5.23 -27.64
N TYR A 41 -17.80 4.58 -28.34
CA TYR A 41 -19.24 4.82 -28.12
C TYR A 41 -19.81 4.25 -26.83
N ILE A 42 -19.16 3.25 -26.21
CA ILE A 42 -19.56 2.75 -24.89
C ILE A 42 -19.49 3.88 -23.85
N GLU A 43 -18.50 4.77 -23.93
CA GLU A 43 -18.38 5.91 -23.01
C GLU A 43 -19.56 6.91 -23.12
N TYR A 44 -20.16 7.03 -24.31
CA TYR A 44 -21.34 7.88 -24.55
C TYR A 44 -22.67 7.22 -24.15
N SER A 45 -22.67 5.89 -23.99
CA SER A 45 -23.85 5.10 -23.62
C SER A 45 -24.03 4.94 -22.11
N LEU A 46 -22.98 5.22 -21.35
CA LEU A 46 -22.97 5.09 -19.89
C LEU A 46 -23.59 6.34 -19.25
N SER A 47 -24.46 6.11 -18.27
CA SER A 47 -24.95 7.19 -17.39
C SER A 47 -23.80 7.82 -16.59
N ALA A 48 -24.03 9.01 -16.03
CA ALA A 48 -23.03 9.70 -15.20
C ALA A 48 -22.59 8.85 -13.99
N GLU A 49 -23.51 8.13 -13.33
CA GLU A 49 -23.18 7.18 -12.27
C GLU A 49 -22.26 6.05 -12.77
N GLN A 50 -22.56 5.47 -13.92
CA GLN A 50 -21.78 4.36 -14.47
C GLN A 50 -20.38 4.79 -14.91
N LEU A 51 -20.24 6.00 -15.45
CA LEU A 51 -18.93 6.58 -15.76
C LEU A 51 -18.10 6.81 -14.50
N LYS A 52 -18.73 7.30 -13.43
CA LYS A 52 -18.07 7.48 -12.12
C LYS A 52 -17.61 6.14 -11.55
N MET A 53 -18.48 5.13 -11.53
CA MET A 53 -18.13 3.78 -11.07
C MET A 53 -17.02 3.13 -11.90
N ALA A 54 -17.07 3.27 -13.22
CA ALA A 54 -16.03 2.77 -14.11
C ALA A 54 -14.68 3.48 -13.89
N GLY A 55 -14.69 4.80 -13.64
CA GLY A 55 -13.48 5.56 -13.28
C GLY A 55 -12.92 5.16 -11.91
N GLU A 56 -13.77 4.92 -10.93
CA GLU A 56 -13.36 4.41 -9.61
C GLU A 56 -12.76 3.01 -9.72
N LEU A 57 -13.39 2.12 -10.49
CA LEU A 57 -12.87 0.77 -10.75
C LEU A 57 -11.55 0.80 -11.54
N ALA A 58 -11.42 1.69 -12.54
CA ALA A 58 -10.19 1.90 -13.29
C ALA A 58 -9.03 2.32 -12.38
N ASN A 59 -9.29 3.24 -11.43
CA ASN A 59 -8.31 3.69 -10.45
C ASN A 59 -7.94 2.56 -9.48
N GLN A 60 -8.91 1.72 -9.08
CA GLN A 60 -8.64 0.54 -8.26
C GLN A 60 -7.77 -0.47 -9.02
N ILE A 61 -8.11 -0.78 -10.28
CA ILE A 61 -7.32 -1.66 -11.13
C ILE A 61 -5.92 -1.09 -11.34
N ASP A 62 -5.79 0.19 -11.68
CA ASP A 62 -4.49 0.84 -11.89
C ASP A 62 -3.62 0.84 -10.63
N SER A 63 -4.22 0.98 -9.44
CA SER A 63 -3.53 0.80 -8.16
C SER A 63 -3.08 -0.65 -7.91
N VAL A 64 -3.72 -1.62 -8.58
CA VAL A 64 -3.42 -3.06 -8.49
C VAL A 64 -2.34 -3.51 -9.47
N ILE A 65 -2.36 -3.01 -10.70
CA ILE A 65 -1.42 -3.44 -11.76
C ILE A 65 -0.20 -2.53 -11.90
N SER A 66 -0.20 -1.33 -11.36
CA SER A 66 0.99 -0.49 -11.38
C SER A 66 1.98 -0.96 -10.31
N PRO A 67 3.20 -1.41 -10.67
CA PRO A 67 4.26 -1.54 -9.67
C PRO A 67 4.41 -0.19 -8.96
N PRO A 68 4.55 -0.19 -7.64
CA PRO A 68 4.48 1.05 -6.88
C PRO A 68 5.61 1.97 -7.35
N SER A 69 5.21 3.14 -7.84
CA SER A 69 6.15 4.12 -8.40
C SER A 69 7.19 4.57 -7.37
N GLU A 70 8.35 5.04 -7.82
CA GLU A 70 9.36 5.66 -6.94
C GLU A 70 8.76 6.77 -6.06
N THR A 71 7.73 7.47 -6.55
CA THR A 71 6.96 8.48 -5.81
C THR A 71 6.24 7.92 -4.58
N MET A 72 5.84 6.65 -4.62
CA MET A 72 5.14 5.96 -3.53
C MET A 72 6.10 5.16 -2.63
N CYS A 73 7.13 4.54 -3.21
CA CYS A 73 8.10 3.73 -2.47
C CYS A 73 9.32 4.47 -1.97
N GLY A 74 9.49 5.73 -2.37
CA GLY A 74 10.65 6.54 -2.07
C GLY A 74 11.90 6.03 -2.79
N LYS A 75 12.89 6.92 -2.96
CA LYS A 75 14.20 6.51 -3.45
C LYS A 75 14.92 5.73 -2.35
N LYS A 76 15.52 4.60 -2.71
CA LYS A 76 16.23 3.73 -1.74
C LYS A 76 17.25 4.50 -0.90
N THR A 77 18.01 5.40 -1.50
CA THR A 77 19.02 6.21 -0.80
C THR A 77 18.41 7.16 0.23
N GLU A 78 17.28 7.79 -0.07
CA GLU A 78 16.57 8.68 0.85
C GLU A 78 15.97 7.88 2.02
N VAL A 79 15.31 6.76 1.72
CA VAL A 79 14.73 5.89 2.75
C VAL A 79 15.82 5.28 3.63
N PHE A 80 16.96 4.90 3.06
CA PHE A 80 18.12 4.41 3.82
C PHE A 80 18.58 5.45 4.85
N GLN A 81 18.78 6.70 4.41
CA GLN A 81 19.24 7.77 5.28
C GLN A 81 18.23 8.08 6.39
N GLU A 82 16.93 8.06 6.07
CA GLU A 82 15.88 8.29 7.06
C GLU A 82 15.81 7.15 8.09
N ALA A 83 15.78 5.91 7.63
CA ALA A 83 15.74 4.72 8.48
C ALA A 83 16.97 4.63 9.39
N TYR A 84 18.15 4.92 8.83
CA TYR A 84 19.41 4.97 9.58
C TYR A 84 19.37 6.04 10.69
N LYS A 85 19.03 7.29 10.32
CA LYS A 85 18.96 8.41 11.27
C LYS A 85 17.97 8.12 12.39
N TRP A 86 16.82 7.56 12.06
CA TRP A 86 15.82 7.20 13.05
C TRP A 86 16.29 6.07 13.96
N ALA A 87 16.83 4.98 13.41
CA ALA A 87 17.33 3.85 14.20
C ALA A 87 18.46 4.25 15.15
N TYR A 88 19.37 5.11 14.70
CA TYR A 88 20.47 5.64 15.51
C TYR A 88 20.02 6.66 16.56
N SER A 89 18.86 7.30 16.38
CA SER A 89 18.38 8.32 17.31
C SER A 89 17.89 7.73 18.64
N SER A 90 18.03 8.51 19.71
CA SER A 90 17.49 8.17 21.04
C SER A 90 15.96 8.07 21.07
N SER A 91 15.28 8.78 20.16
CA SER A 91 13.82 8.73 19.96
C SER A 91 13.34 7.56 19.09
N GLY A 92 14.26 6.81 18.48
CA GLY A 92 13.94 5.66 17.63
C GLY A 92 14.36 4.35 18.30
N LEU A 93 15.26 3.63 17.65
CA LEU A 93 15.75 2.35 18.17
C LEU A 93 16.91 2.51 19.16
N ASN A 94 17.57 3.68 19.15
CA ASN A 94 18.81 3.94 19.89
C ASN A 94 19.84 2.81 19.69
N ASP A 95 19.97 2.39 18.43
CA ASP A 95 20.88 1.35 18.00
C ASP A 95 22.30 1.90 17.83
N THR A 96 23.31 1.03 17.85
CA THR A 96 24.67 1.42 17.46
C THR A 96 24.70 1.80 15.98
N ALA A 97 25.76 2.49 15.53
CA ALA A 97 25.90 2.83 14.10
C ALA A 97 25.82 1.59 13.19
N SER A 98 26.45 0.48 13.57
CA SER A 98 26.41 -0.78 12.80
C SER A 98 25.02 -1.40 12.78
N ASP A 99 24.29 -1.37 13.90
CA ASP A 99 22.96 -1.96 13.97
C ASP A 99 21.90 -1.09 13.28
N ALA A 100 22.05 0.24 13.36
CA ALA A 100 21.25 1.19 12.60
C ALA A 100 21.43 1.02 11.09
N GLU A 101 22.66 0.74 10.63
CA GLU A 101 22.97 0.43 9.23
C GLU A 101 22.30 -0.87 8.78
N LYS A 102 22.39 -1.94 9.58
CA LYS A 102 21.67 -3.20 9.31
C LYS A 102 20.17 -2.98 9.22
N PHE A 103 19.60 -2.22 10.16
CA PHE A 103 18.18 -1.89 10.15
C PHE A 103 17.79 -1.12 8.88
N ALA A 104 18.53 -0.05 8.54
CA ALA A 104 18.28 0.73 7.33
C ALA A 104 18.33 -0.14 6.07
N THR A 105 19.31 -1.05 6.00
CA THR A 105 19.44 -2.02 4.91
C THR A 105 18.21 -2.92 4.81
N LEU A 106 17.74 -3.48 5.94
CA LEU A 106 16.54 -4.31 5.99
C LEU A 106 15.29 -3.58 5.49
N ILE A 107 15.12 -2.30 5.85
CA ILE A 107 14.03 -1.46 5.38
C ILE A 107 14.13 -1.23 3.86
N THR A 108 15.31 -0.90 3.36
CA THR A 108 15.49 -0.62 1.91
C THR A 108 15.42 -1.83 1.00
N ASN A 109 15.55 -3.03 1.57
CA ASN A 109 15.38 -4.29 0.85
C ASN A 109 13.91 -4.68 0.70
N GLN A 110 12.98 -3.99 1.36
CA GLN A 110 11.55 -4.21 1.16
C GLN A 110 11.12 -3.79 -0.24
N TYR A 111 10.05 -4.41 -0.75
CA TYR A 111 9.54 -4.12 -2.09
C TYR A 111 9.11 -2.65 -2.24
N CYS A 112 8.53 -2.05 -1.19
CA CYS A 112 8.19 -0.63 -1.14
C CYS A 112 8.73 0.02 0.16
N PRO A 113 10.00 0.44 0.18
CA PRO A 113 10.71 0.82 1.41
C PRO A 113 10.06 1.96 2.20
N ALA A 114 9.66 3.06 1.54
CA ALA A 114 9.06 4.20 2.23
C ALA A 114 7.71 3.85 2.85
N ALA A 115 6.86 3.10 2.13
CA ALA A 115 5.57 2.66 2.63
C ALA A 115 5.74 1.72 3.83
N TYR A 116 6.66 0.76 3.72
CA TYR A 116 6.99 -0.14 4.82
C TYR A 116 7.46 0.63 6.06
N PHE A 117 8.42 1.55 5.89
CA PHE A 117 8.98 2.31 7.00
C PHE A 117 7.96 3.25 7.65
N LYS A 118 7.04 3.81 6.85
CA LYS A 118 5.94 4.66 7.32
C LYS A 118 4.96 3.91 8.23
N VAL A 119 4.82 2.59 8.08
CA VAL A 119 4.03 1.74 9.00
C VAL A 119 4.89 1.30 10.18
N PHE A 120 6.13 0.88 9.92
CA PHE A 120 7.04 0.34 10.94
C PHE A 120 7.29 1.32 12.08
N LYS A 121 7.63 2.57 11.76
CA LYS A 121 8.00 3.59 12.74
C LYS A 121 6.89 3.88 13.77
N PRO A 122 5.64 4.20 13.37
CA PRO A 122 4.55 4.39 14.32
C PRO A 122 4.14 3.08 15.01
N ALA A 123 4.19 1.93 14.34
CA ALA A 123 3.92 0.63 14.98
C ALA A 123 4.91 0.33 16.11
N TYR A 124 6.20 0.58 15.90
CA TYR A 124 7.23 0.46 16.93
C TYR A 124 6.97 1.43 18.08
N THR A 125 6.65 2.68 17.77
CA THR A 125 6.38 3.73 18.77
C THR A 125 5.21 3.32 19.67
N PHE A 126 4.11 2.83 19.08
CA PHE A 126 2.96 2.34 19.83
C PHE A 126 3.31 1.11 20.67
N ALA A 127 4.05 0.15 20.11
CA ALA A 127 4.43 -1.07 20.81
C ALA A 127 5.37 -0.79 22.00
N TYR A 128 6.30 0.16 21.85
CA TYR A 128 7.31 0.48 22.86
C TYR A 128 6.81 1.47 23.93
N ALA A 129 5.87 2.36 23.59
CA ALA A 129 5.39 3.36 24.54
C ALA A 129 4.69 2.72 25.74
N SER A 130 4.93 3.26 26.93
CA SER A 130 4.28 2.83 28.18
C SER A 130 2.76 3.06 28.17
N THR A 131 2.31 4.07 27.43
CA THR A 131 0.88 4.35 27.16
C THR A 131 0.29 3.49 26.03
N GLY A 132 1.12 2.75 25.31
CA GLY A 132 0.72 1.81 24.27
C GLY A 132 0.79 0.38 24.79
N MET A 133 1.64 -0.45 24.19
CA MET A 133 1.76 -1.87 24.57
C MET A 133 2.82 -2.12 25.65
N ASP A 134 3.68 -1.15 25.98
CA ASP A 134 4.73 -1.26 27.01
C ASP A 134 5.65 -2.47 26.82
N LYS A 135 6.00 -2.77 25.57
CA LYS A 135 6.86 -3.91 25.20
C LYS A 135 8.34 -3.55 25.38
N THR A 136 9.18 -4.57 25.56
CA THR A 136 10.62 -4.37 25.43
C THR A 136 10.99 -3.95 24.01
N ARG A 137 12.17 -3.33 23.82
CA ARG A 137 12.63 -2.90 22.49
C ARG A 137 12.62 -4.03 21.46
N SER A 138 13.04 -5.23 21.85
CA SER A 138 13.08 -6.41 20.97
C SER A 138 11.67 -6.85 20.55
N GLU A 139 10.73 -6.88 21.50
CA GLU A 139 9.34 -7.24 21.23
C GLU A 139 8.64 -6.16 20.39
N ALA A 140 8.87 -4.88 20.68
CA ALA A 140 8.34 -3.78 19.89
C ALA A 140 8.82 -3.83 18.44
N LYS A 141 10.11 -4.15 18.20
CA LYS A 141 10.64 -4.39 16.84
C LYS A 141 9.88 -5.54 16.15
N LYS A 142 9.65 -6.66 16.85
CA LYS A 142 8.91 -7.81 16.29
C LYS A 142 7.46 -7.46 15.96
N THR A 143 6.76 -6.76 16.84
CA THR A 143 5.37 -6.32 16.60
C THR A 143 5.31 -5.36 15.41
N ALA A 144 6.22 -4.38 15.34
CA ALA A 144 6.29 -3.44 14.23
C ALA A 144 6.57 -4.11 12.90
N ALA A 145 7.51 -5.07 12.86
CA ALA A 145 7.80 -5.87 11.69
C ALA A 145 6.55 -6.66 11.25
N LYS A 146 5.90 -7.39 12.17
CA LYS A 146 4.69 -8.18 11.86
C LYS A 146 3.58 -7.35 11.20
N ILE A 147 3.30 -6.17 11.75
CA ILE A 147 2.25 -5.27 11.20
C ILE A 147 2.67 -4.74 9.82
N SER A 148 3.93 -4.33 9.68
CA SER A 148 4.46 -3.76 8.43
C SER A 148 4.55 -4.82 7.32
N ASP A 149 4.97 -6.04 7.67
CA ASP A 149 5.03 -7.19 6.76
C ASP A 149 3.63 -7.57 6.28
N TYR A 150 2.63 -7.59 7.19
CA TYR A 150 1.24 -7.82 6.82
C TYR A 150 0.73 -6.75 5.86
N GLU A 151 0.89 -5.47 6.20
CA GLU A 151 0.42 -4.36 5.36
C GLU A 151 1.12 -4.37 3.98
N ALA A 152 2.43 -4.62 3.95
CA ALA A 152 3.18 -4.77 2.71
C ALA A 152 2.73 -5.98 1.88
N SER A 153 2.39 -7.11 2.51
CA SER A 153 1.88 -8.30 1.82
C SER A 153 0.49 -8.08 1.22
N LYS A 154 -0.29 -7.16 1.79
CA LYS A 154 -1.69 -6.96 1.41
C LYS A 154 -1.89 -5.85 0.40
N PHE A 155 -0.89 -4.99 0.12
CA PHE A 155 -0.81 -3.89 -0.86
C PHE A 155 -1.97 -2.85 -0.88
N TYR A 156 -3.21 -3.28 -0.65
CA TYR A 156 -4.48 -2.55 -0.72
C TYR A 156 -5.14 -2.33 0.65
N ILE A 157 -4.72 -3.04 1.70
CA ILE A 157 -5.23 -2.81 3.06
C ILE A 157 -4.44 -1.66 3.69
N LYS A 158 -4.86 -0.43 3.36
CA LYS A 158 -4.45 0.75 4.12
C LYS A 158 -5.12 0.67 5.49
N ASN A 159 -4.39 1.09 6.53
CA ASN A 159 -4.86 1.19 7.92
C ASN A 159 -4.79 -0.10 8.75
N SER A 160 -3.96 -1.09 8.39
CA SER A 160 -3.76 -2.29 9.23
C SER A 160 -3.22 -1.87 10.61
N LEU A 161 -2.31 -0.90 10.64
CA LEU A 161 -1.82 -0.30 11.88
C LEU A 161 -2.93 0.38 12.69
N GLN A 162 -3.79 1.20 12.07
CA GLN A 162 -4.84 1.90 12.80
C GLN A 162 -5.88 0.92 13.36
N CYS A 163 -6.30 -0.05 12.54
CA CYS A 163 -7.14 -1.17 12.99
C CYS A 163 -6.52 -1.84 14.22
N TYR A 164 -5.22 -2.14 14.16
CA TYR A 164 -4.51 -2.80 15.24
C TYR A 164 -4.50 -1.96 16.52
N ILE A 165 -4.17 -0.66 16.42
CA ILE A 165 -4.15 0.27 17.56
C ILE A 165 -5.54 0.40 18.17
N ASP A 166 -6.58 0.58 17.35
CA ASP A 166 -7.95 0.75 17.81
C ASP A 166 -8.48 -0.51 18.49
N SER A 167 -8.24 -1.67 17.87
CA SER A 167 -8.64 -2.97 18.42
C SER A 167 -7.91 -3.29 19.72
N TYR A 168 -6.60 -2.99 19.78
CA TYR A 168 -5.82 -3.15 21.02
C TYR A 168 -6.33 -2.23 22.12
N THR A 169 -6.52 -0.94 21.81
CA THR A 169 -6.92 0.07 22.78
C THR A 169 -8.31 -0.25 23.33
N PHE A 170 -9.26 -0.61 22.46
CA PHE A 170 -10.59 -1.05 22.88
C PHE A 170 -10.49 -2.29 23.78
N ALA A 171 -9.72 -3.30 23.38
CA ALA A 171 -9.58 -4.53 24.15
C ALA A 171 -8.94 -4.31 25.53
N TYR A 172 -7.90 -3.47 25.62
CA TYR A 172 -7.15 -3.22 26.85
C TYR A 172 -7.86 -2.23 27.79
N SER A 173 -8.61 -1.26 27.26
CA SER A 173 -9.22 -0.21 28.07
C SER A 173 -10.25 -0.75 29.08
N SER A 174 -10.31 -0.12 30.25
CA SER A 174 -11.28 -0.44 31.31
C SER A 174 -12.73 -0.16 30.91
N GLY A 175 -12.95 0.79 30.00
CA GLY A 175 -14.27 1.08 29.40
C GLY A 175 -14.61 0.24 28.18
N GLY A 176 -13.67 -0.60 27.69
CA GLY A 176 -13.86 -1.53 26.59
C GLY A 176 -13.96 -2.96 27.08
N MET A 177 -13.03 -3.83 26.67
CA MET A 177 -13.07 -5.25 27.08
C MET A 177 -12.28 -5.57 28.35
N ASN A 178 -11.52 -4.61 28.90
CA ASN A 178 -10.72 -4.74 30.12
C ASN A 178 -9.83 -6.01 30.14
N LYS A 179 -9.21 -6.32 29.00
CA LYS A 179 -8.34 -7.48 28.82
C LYS A 179 -6.93 -7.20 29.34
N THR A 180 -6.18 -8.25 29.65
CA THR A 180 -4.73 -8.11 29.83
C THR A 180 -4.05 -7.69 28.53
N ARG A 181 -2.82 -7.16 28.60
CA ARG A 181 -2.07 -6.75 27.41
C ARG A 181 -1.90 -7.87 26.38
N SER A 182 -1.64 -9.10 26.84
CA SER A 182 -1.47 -10.26 25.96
C SER A 182 -2.78 -10.64 25.26
N GLU A 183 -3.90 -10.62 25.98
CA GLU A 183 -5.21 -10.89 25.41
C GLU A 183 -5.66 -9.78 24.44
N ALA A 184 -5.36 -8.52 24.73
CA ALA A 184 -5.63 -7.39 23.84
C ALA A 184 -4.80 -7.46 22.55
N GLU A 185 -3.53 -7.86 22.64
CA GLU A 185 -2.69 -8.14 21.49
C GLU A 185 -3.24 -9.30 20.64
N ASN A 186 -3.66 -10.40 21.27
CA ASN A 186 -4.27 -11.52 20.56
C ASN A 186 -5.58 -11.11 19.87
N PHE A 187 -6.40 -10.30 20.53
CA PHE A 187 -7.60 -9.73 19.93
C PHE A 187 -7.28 -8.88 18.69
N ALA A 188 -6.35 -7.91 18.81
CA ALA A 188 -5.94 -7.05 17.70
C ALA A 188 -5.33 -7.84 16.53
N ASN A 189 -4.51 -8.85 16.82
CA ASN A 189 -3.98 -9.76 15.81
C ASN A 189 -5.11 -10.46 15.03
N ASN A 190 -6.10 -11.00 15.74
CA ASN A 190 -7.20 -11.75 15.11
C ASN A 190 -8.18 -10.86 14.33
N GLN A 191 -8.30 -9.59 14.68
CA GLN A 191 -9.18 -8.65 13.96
C GLN A 191 -8.49 -8.04 12.73
N CYS A 192 -7.19 -7.77 12.82
CA CYS A 192 -6.53 -6.87 11.86
C CYS A 192 -5.39 -7.52 11.05
N LEU A 193 -4.86 -8.67 11.48
CA LEU A 193 -3.67 -9.30 10.87
C LEU A 193 -3.90 -10.76 10.45
N VAL A 194 -5.11 -11.10 9.99
CA VAL A 194 -5.50 -12.44 9.51
C VAL A 194 -5.57 -12.48 7.98
#